data_AF-A0A938GIN9-F1
#
_entry.id   AF-A0A938GIN9-F1
#
_cell.length_a   1.000
_cell.length_b   1.000
_cell.length_c   1.000
_cell.angle_alpha   90.00
_cell.angle_beta   90.00
_cell.angle_gamma   90.00
#
_symmetry.space_group_name_H-M   'P 1'
#
loop_
_entity.id
_entity.type
_entity.pdbx_description
1 polymer ?
#
loop_
_entity_poly.entity_id
_entity_poly.type
_entity_poly.pdbx_seq_one_letter_code
_entity_poly.pdbx_strand_id
1 'polypeptide(L)' 'MRFCVEELERRYPALYRNVCDETGAVRRHINVFVNTHHMRDRAGLDTPLSPGDEVTILPAVSGG' A
#
# COMPACT_ATOMS: atom_id res chain seq x y z
N MET A 1 -5.73 -5.13 4.72
CA MET A 1 -4.65 -4.27 4.20
C MET A 1 -3.74 -3.75 5.32
N ARG A 2 -4.28 -3.26 6.45
CA ARG A 2 -3.49 -2.87 7.65
C ARG A 2 -2.34 -3.82 8.02
N PHE A 3 -2.63 -5.13 8.15
CA PHE A 3 -1.60 -6.14 8.44
C PHE A 3 -0.41 -6.12 7.46
N CYS A 4 -0.65 -5.92 6.16
CA CYS A 4 0.44 -5.84 5.18
C CYS A 4 1.32 -4.61 5.39
N VAL A 5 0.73 -3.49 5.80
CA VAL A 5 1.44 -2.24 6.08
C VAL A 5 2.26 -2.36 7.36
N GLU A 6 1.71 -2.98 8.40
CA GLU A 6 2.41 -3.28 9.65
C GLU A 6 3.60 -4.23 9.41
N GLU A 7 3.41 -5.29 8.61
CA GLU A 7 4.52 -6.18 8.24
C GLU A 7 5.57 -5.50 7.36
N LEU A 8 5.15 -4.56 6.49
CA LEU A 8 6.06 -3.74 5.70
C LEU A 8 6.92 -2.84 6.60
N GLU A 9 6.31 -2.20 7.61
CA GLU A 9 7.03 -1.40 8.61
C GLU A 9 8.05 -2.25 9.37
N ARG A 10 7.62 -3.43 9.84
CA ARG A 10 8.46 -4.33 10.65
C ARG A 10 9.64 -4.91 9.87
N ARG A 11 9.41 -5.35 8.63
CA ARG A 11 10.42 -6.06 7.82
C ARG A 11 11.26 -5.12 6.96
N TYR A 12 10.68 -4.02 6.50
CA TYR A 12 11.32 -3.09 5.55
C TYR A 12 11.08 -1.62 5.94
N PRO A 13 11.58 -1.17 7.10
CA PRO A 13 11.28 0.17 7.64
C PRO A 13 11.71 1.31 6.71
N ALA A 14 12.78 1.14 5.94
CA ALA A 14 13.19 2.14 4.94
C ALA A 14 12.19 2.27 3.79
N LEU A 15 11.63 1.15 3.30
CA LEU A 15 10.60 1.15 2.28
C LEU A 15 9.27 1.69 2.83
N TYR A 16 8.90 1.30 4.05
CA TYR A 16 7.71 1.81 4.73
C TYR A 16 7.69 3.34 4.76
N ARG A 17 8.81 4.00 5.11
CA ARG A 17 8.90 5.48 5.10
C ARG A 17 8.68 6.12 3.73
N ASN A 18 8.97 5.40 2.65
CA ASN A 18 8.70 5.84 1.28
C ASN A 18 7.26 5.57 0.84
N VAL A 19 6.58 4.57 1.45
CA VAL A 19 5.21 4.15 1.09
C VAL A 19 4.17 4.89 1.94
N CYS A 20 4.41 5.02 3.24
CA CYS A 20 3.52 5.64 4.22
C CYS A 20 4.11 6.93 4.79
N ASP A 21 3.24 7.82 5.26
CA ASP A 21 3.61 8.99 6.05
C ASP A 21 3.64 8.68 7.55
N GLU A 22 3.91 9.72 8.37
CA GLU A 22 4.04 9.63 9.82
C GLU A 22 2.73 9.25 10.53
N THR A 23 1.58 9.41 9.85
CA THR A 23 0.26 9.00 10.36
C THR A 23 -0.07 7.54 10.05
N GLY A 24 0.80 6.86 9.29
CA GLY A 24 0.56 5.51 8.79
C GLY A 24 -0.32 5.48 7.53
N ALA A 25 -0.62 6.63 6.92
CA ALA A 25 -1.39 6.69 5.69
C ALA A 25 -0.50 6.48 4.46
N VAL A 26 -1.01 5.79 3.44
CA VAL A 26 -0.29 5.59 2.17
C VAL A 26 -0.14 6.93 1.45
N ARG A 27 1.09 7.29 1.10
CA ARG A 27 1.42 8.56 0.45
C ARG A 27 0.69 8.70 -0.90
N ARG A 28 0.32 9.94 -1.24
CA ARG A 28 -0.49 10.24 -2.44
C ARG A 28 0.14 9.76 -3.76
N HIS A 29 1.46 9.85 -3.87
CA HIS A 29 2.24 9.43 -5.04
C HIS A 29 2.56 7.93 -5.05
N ILE A 30 1.97 7.14 -4.16
CA ILE A 30 2.10 5.69 -4.15
C ILE A 30 0.74 5.11 -4.55
N ASN A 31 0.76 4.24 -5.54
CA ASN A 31 -0.38 3.47 -5.99
C ASN A 31 -0.28 2.08 -5.36
N VAL A 32 -1.39 1.63 -4.78
CA VAL A 32 -1.47 0.30 -4.20
C VAL A 32 -2.66 -0.43 -4.80
N PHE A 33 -2.42 -1.65 -5.26
CA PHE A 33 -3.43 -2.52 -5.83
C PHE A 33 -3.56 -3.77 -4.99
N VAL A 34 -4.81 -4.21 -4.82
CA VAL A 34 -5.14 -5.54 -4.32
C VAL A 34 -5.67 -6.32 -5.51
N ASN A 35 -4.90 -7.31 -5.95
CA ASN A 35 -5.03 -7.95 -7.25
C ASN A 35 -5.02 -6.87 -8.35
N THR A 36 -6.11 -6.73 -9.11
CA THR A 36 -6.25 -5.74 -10.19
C THR A 36 -6.93 -4.44 -9.76
N HIS A 37 -7.34 -4.30 -8.49
CA HIS A 37 -8.16 -3.18 -8.03
C HIS A 37 -7.36 -2.19 -7.21
N HIS A 38 -7.45 -0.91 -7.57
CA HIS A 38 -6.77 0.14 -6.83
C HIS A 38 -7.39 0.32 -5.44
N MET A 39 -6.56 0.41 -4.41
CA MET A 39 -6.97 0.42 -3.00
C MET A 39 -7.87 1.62 -2.66
N ARG A 40 -7.64 2.79 -3.30
CA ARG A 40 -8.45 4.01 -3.06
C ARG A 40 -9.87 3.91 -3.61
N ASP A 41 -10.12 3.02 -4.55
CA ASP A 41 -11.46 2.78 -5.10
C ASP A 41 -12.24 1.75 -4.27
N ARG A 42 -11.60 1.21 -3.23
CA ARG A 42 -12.17 0.28 -2.25
C ARG A 42 -12.29 0.97 -0.88
N ALA A 43 -11.96 0.28 0.21
CA ALA A 43 -12.02 0.79 1.58
C ALA A 43 -10.66 1.34 2.06
N GLY A 44 -9.73 1.65 1.16
CA GLY A 44 -8.42 2.14 1.55
C GLY A 44 -7.62 1.13 2.38
N LEU A 45 -6.98 1.59 3.46
CA LEU A 45 -6.25 0.73 4.40
C LEU A 45 -7.16 -0.30 5.11
N ASP A 46 -8.45 -0.05 5.15
CA ASP A 46 -9.45 -0.97 5.71
C ASP A 46 -9.92 -2.01 4.68
N THR A 47 -9.35 -2.01 3.46
CA THR A 47 -9.63 -3.04 2.46
C THR A 47 -9.30 -4.43 3.03
N PRO A 48 -10.30 -5.33 3.15
CA PRO A 48 -10.08 -6.68 3.63
C PRO A 48 -9.20 -7.43 2.63
N LEU A 49 -8.33 -8.29 3.16
CA LEU A 49 -7.48 -9.17 2.35
C LEU A 49 -7.81 -10.62 2.71
N SER A 50 -7.88 -11.45 1.69
CA SER A 50 -8.03 -12.90 1.83
C SER A 50 -6.69 -13.60 1.58
N PRO A 51 -6.50 -14.82 2.13
CA PRO A 51 -5.36 -15.63 1.77
C PRO A 51 -5.28 -15.82 0.25
N GLY A 52 -4.11 -15.54 -0.33
CA GLY A 52 -3.88 -15.61 -1.77
C GLY A 52 -4.07 -14.28 -2.53
N ASP A 53 -4.58 -13.22 -1.90
CA ASP A 53 -4.60 -11.89 -2.52
C ASP A 53 -3.18 -11.35 -2.72
N GLU A 54 -2.93 -10.79 -3.90
CA GLU A 54 -1.67 -10.13 -4.22
C GLU A 54 -1.77 -8.62 -3.95
N VAL A 55 -0.76 -8.05 -3.27
CA VAL A 55 -0.69 -6.61 -3.03
C VAL A 55 0.49 -6.02 -3.79
N THR A 56 0.21 -5.18 -4.78
CA THR A 56 1.22 -4.51 -5.60
C THR A 56 1.37 -3.06 -5.16
N ILE A 57 2.60 -2.63 -4.88
CA ILE A 57 2.93 -1.25 -4.50
C ILE A 57 3.79 -0.64 -5.60
N LEU A 58 3.33 0.45 -6.21
CA LEU A 58 4.00 1.12 -7.32
C LEU A 58 4.15 2.61 -7.02
N PRO A 59 5.35 3.20 -7.14
CA PRO A 59 5.47 4.65 -7.18
C PRO A 59 4.73 5.19 -8.40
N ALA A 60 4.06 6.33 -8.25
CA ALA A 60 3.46 7.05 -9.36
C ALA A 60 4.60 7.54 -10.26
N VAL A 61 4.73 6.92 -11.43
CA VAL A 61 5.61 7.38 -12.49
C VAL A 61 4.79 8.31 -13.37
N SER A 62 5.08 9.61 -13.32
CA SER A 62 4.62 10.50 -14.39
C SER A 62 5.39 10.11 -15.64
N GLY A 63 4.72 9.42 -16.56
CA GLY A 63 5.25 9.24 -17.91
C GLY A 63 5.49 10.62 -18.52
N GLY A 64 6.74 10.91 -18.86
CA GLY A 64 7.10 12.06 -19.69
C GLY A 64 6.72 11.83 -21.13
#